data_AF-A0A2V5V9Q0-F1
#
_entry.id   AF-A0A2V5V9Q0-F1
#
_cell.length_a   1.000
_cell.length_b   1.000
_cell.length_c   1.000
_cell.angle_alpha   90.00
_cell.angle_beta   90.00
_cell.angle_gamma   90.00
#
_symmetry.space_group_name_H-M   'P 1'
#
loop_
_entity.id
_entity.type
_entity.pdbx_description
1 polymer ?
#
loop_
_entity_poly.entity_id
_entity_poly.type
_entity_poly.pdbx_seq_one_letter_code
_entity_poly.pdbx_strand_id
1 'polypeptide(L)'
;MQSVAAERSAPSTGSTLLKNWSARTIVALLVLTALWFLLCKQLSGEWSVNEQYHFGWFVPFFGLYLFWLRWQDRPEPSPPRKTLLPWILIGVPAFLLLLPIRLFEIGTPEWRPLGWIHTASVAALTLLCIWSAGGNRWLRHFAFPIAFFFVAVPWVTPIEVPIIQGLMRAVAAVAAETVTLFGIPTQLEGNLIRVSSGLVGVNEACSGVRSLQTALMIGLLFGKLTRLSILRRFMLVAGAVAIALTGNFCRAVFLVWIAATENISEVNRWHSLAGYTIVGLVFVGTLLLTALLGRKKTEVSGHWSVVRNQASSPFRDPQSAIRNSTFILPTSWLGLALCWIVAVELGAHLWYRAHESNLVTTTGWNVQWPAAALNFRELKIDEEVRRQLRFDQGHGASWTLPATSPPSSSKTITCLLYLFRWNPGRNSALLANLHRPDVCLP
;
A
#
# COMPACT_ATOMS: atom_id res chain seq x y z
N MET A 1 -50.88 14.46 -60.06
CA MET A 1 -49.81 15.30 -59.47
C MET A 1 -49.87 15.14 -57.95
N GLN A 2 -48.69 15.17 -57.31
CA GLN A 2 -48.40 15.08 -55.87
C GLN A 2 -48.23 13.68 -55.26
N SER A 3 -46.97 13.24 -55.29
CA SER A 3 -46.37 12.20 -54.45
C SER A 3 -46.19 12.70 -53.02
N VAL A 4 -46.67 11.93 -52.03
CA VAL A 4 -46.36 12.13 -50.61
C VAL A 4 -44.97 11.58 -50.33
N ALA A 5 -43.97 12.48 -50.27
CA ALA A 5 -42.65 12.17 -49.76
C ALA A 5 -42.66 12.36 -48.23
N ALA A 6 -42.68 11.26 -47.48
CA ALA A 6 -42.49 11.25 -46.04
C ALA A 6 -41.00 11.43 -45.73
N GLU A 7 -40.61 12.64 -45.37
CA GLU A 7 -39.29 12.96 -44.87
C GLU A 7 -39.14 12.42 -43.44
N ARG A 8 -38.55 11.22 -43.30
CA ARG A 8 -38.11 10.68 -42.01
C ARG A 8 -36.82 11.39 -41.63
N SER A 9 -36.90 12.39 -40.76
CA SER A 9 -35.72 12.94 -40.09
C SER A 9 -35.10 11.88 -39.16
N ALA A 10 -33.87 11.48 -39.48
CA ALA A 10 -33.07 10.60 -38.64
C ALA A 10 -32.69 11.33 -37.33
N PRO A 11 -32.74 10.66 -36.15
CA PRO A 11 -32.24 11.27 -34.93
C PRO A 11 -30.72 11.41 -35.00
N SER A 12 -30.24 12.65 -34.84
CA SER A 12 -28.83 13.00 -34.74
C SER A 12 -28.19 12.37 -33.51
N THR A 13 -27.70 11.15 -33.66
CA THR A 13 -26.96 10.42 -32.62
C THR A 13 -25.50 10.87 -32.69
N GLY A 14 -25.09 11.86 -31.90
CA GLY A 14 -23.69 12.31 -31.96
C GLY A 14 -23.13 13.22 -30.86
N SER A 15 -23.93 13.89 -30.01
CA SER A 15 -23.34 14.91 -29.11
C SER A 15 -24.00 15.09 -27.74
N THR A 16 -24.61 14.05 -27.17
CA THR A 16 -25.46 14.17 -25.95
C THR A 16 -24.90 13.54 -24.67
N LEU A 17 -23.69 12.97 -24.64
CA LEU A 17 -23.16 12.36 -23.41
C LEU A 17 -22.64 13.38 -22.38
N LEU A 18 -22.19 14.57 -22.81
CA LEU A 18 -21.66 15.61 -21.90
C LEU A 18 -22.69 16.67 -21.47
N LYS A 19 -23.88 16.70 -22.09
CA LYS A 19 -24.85 17.80 -21.94
C LYS A 19 -25.68 17.78 -20.64
N ASN A 20 -25.59 16.72 -19.83
CA ASN A 20 -26.49 16.48 -18.70
C ASN A 20 -25.86 16.63 -17.29
N TRP A 21 -24.60 17.07 -17.18
CA TRP A 21 -23.96 17.28 -15.88
C TRP A 21 -24.01 18.76 -15.50
N SER A 22 -24.56 19.06 -14.32
CA SER A 22 -24.50 20.43 -13.79
C SER A 22 -23.04 20.84 -13.54
N ALA A 23 -22.69 22.10 -13.78
CA ALA A 23 -21.35 22.62 -13.45
C ALA A 23 -20.95 22.30 -12.00
N ARG A 24 -21.91 22.31 -11.08
CA ARG A 24 -21.70 21.92 -9.66
C ARG A 24 -21.20 20.49 -9.49
N THR A 25 -21.83 19.53 -10.18
CA THR A 25 -21.41 18.12 -10.10
C THR A 25 -20.02 17.91 -10.68
N ILE A 26 -19.67 18.64 -11.75
CA ILE A 26 -18.35 18.57 -12.36
C ILE A 26 -17.28 19.10 -11.39
N VAL A 27 -17.49 20.28 -10.81
CA VAL A 27 -16.52 20.86 -9.86
C VAL A 27 -16.37 20.00 -8.60
N ALA A 28 -17.47 19.46 -8.07
CA ALA A 28 -17.40 18.53 -6.92
C ALA A 28 -16.59 17.26 -7.24
N LEU A 29 -16.78 16.69 -8.44
CA LEU A 29 -16.01 15.53 -8.89
C LEU A 29 -14.53 15.88 -9.07
N LEU A 30 -14.21 17.06 -9.61
CA LEU A 30 -12.84 17.54 -9.74
C LEU A 30 -12.16 17.70 -8.37
N VAL A 31 -12.83 18.30 -7.39
CA VAL A 31 -12.31 18.45 -6.02
C VAL A 31 -12.03 17.08 -5.40
N LEU A 32 -12.99 16.14 -5.46
CA LEU A 32 -12.79 14.80 -4.93
C LEU A 32 -11.65 14.06 -5.65
N THR A 33 -11.60 14.16 -6.98
CA THR A 33 -10.54 13.53 -7.79
C THR A 33 -9.18 14.10 -7.41
N ALA A 34 -9.06 15.42 -7.23
CA ALA A 34 -7.82 16.06 -6.81
C ALA A 34 -7.37 15.59 -5.42
N LEU A 35 -8.28 15.54 -4.44
CA LEU A 35 -7.98 15.03 -3.09
C LEU A 35 -7.47 13.59 -3.10
N TRP A 36 -8.20 12.69 -3.78
CA TRP A 36 -7.82 11.28 -3.86
C TRP A 36 -6.54 11.06 -4.67
N PHE A 37 -6.33 11.84 -5.75
CA PHE A 37 -5.11 11.78 -6.54
C PHE A 37 -3.89 12.20 -5.73
N LEU A 38 -3.96 13.31 -4.99
CA LEU A 38 -2.86 13.78 -4.14
C LEU A 38 -2.54 12.76 -3.03
N LEU A 39 -3.56 12.18 -2.41
CA LEU A 39 -3.39 11.12 -1.42
C LEU A 39 -2.69 9.89 -2.01
N CYS A 40 -3.17 9.38 -3.16
CA CYS A 40 -2.54 8.24 -3.83
C CYS A 40 -1.10 8.57 -4.26
N LYS A 41 -0.87 9.77 -4.78
CA LYS A 41 0.47 10.26 -5.13
C LYS A 41 1.38 10.28 -3.89
N GLN A 42 0.87 10.62 -2.71
CA GLN A 42 1.65 10.53 -1.46
C GLN A 42 2.00 9.09 -1.10
N LEU A 43 1.00 8.22 -1.00
CA LEU A 43 1.20 6.84 -0.56
C LEU A 43 1.97 5.98 -1.58
N SER A 44 1.99 6.37 -2.85
CA SER A 44 2.72 5.66 -3.92
C SER A 44 4.22 5.50 -3.66
N GLY A 45 4.84 6.38 -2.87
CA GLY A 45 6.24 6.25 -2.47
C GLY A 45 6.47 4.96 -1.68
N GLU A 46 5.68 4.78 -0.61
CA GLU A 46 5.69 3.57 0.21
C GLU A 46 5.25 2.34 -0.59
N TRP A 47 4.22 2.43 -1.44
CA TRP A 47 3.78 1.30 -2.26
C TRP A 47 4.80 0.86 -3.30
N SER A 48 5.79 1.69 -3.64
CA SER A 48 6.84 1.35 -4.61
C SER A 48 8.10 0.85 -3.92
N VAL A 49 8.46 1.48 -2.81
CA VAL A 49 9.71 1.20 -2.10
C VAL A 49 9.54 0.06 -1.11
N ASN A 50 8.46 0.05 -0.35
CA ASN A 50 8.20 -0.93 0.69
C ASN A 50 7.44 -2.13 0.14
N GLU A 51 8.15 -3.25 0.01
CA GLU A 51 7.62 -4.50 -0.53
C GLU A 51 6.42 -5.07 0.24
N GLN A 52 6.27 -4.72 1.51
CA GLN A 52 5.12 -5.14 2.32
C GLN A 52 3.82 -4.48 1.86
N TYR A 53 3.90 -3.23 1.37
CA TYR A 53 2.77 -2.41 0.95
C TYR A 53 2.59 -2.32 -0.56
N HIS A 54 3.28 -3.16 -1.35
CA HIS A 54 3.12 -3.22 -2.82
C HIS A 54 1.66 -3.46 -3.25
N PHE A 55 0.89 -4.22 -2.46
CA PHE A 55 -0.53 -4.44 -2.73
C PHE A 55 -1.35 -3.13 -2.70
N GLY A 56 -0.84 -2.08 -2.07
CA GLY A 56 -1.47 -0.75 -1.97
C GLY A 56 -1.85 -0.17 -3.32
N TRP A 57 -1.10 -0.48 -4.38
CA TRP A 57 -1.43 -0.08 -5.76
C TRP A 57 -2.79 -0.61 -6.25
N PHE A 58 -3.25 -1.77 -5.76
CA PHE A 58 -4.55 -2.34 -6.13
C PHE A 58 -5.72 -1.73 -5.34
N VAL A 59 -5.46 -1.14 -4.17
CA VAL A 59 -6.49 -0.65 -3.25
C VAL A 59 -7.34 0.47 -3.86
N PRO A 60 -6.81 1.49 -4.57
CA PRO A 60 -7.64 2.48 -5.26
C PRO A 60 -8.65 1.86 -6.23
N PHE A 61 -8.22 0.86 -7.01
CA PHE A 61 -9.09 0.17 -7.96
C PHE A 61 -10.19 -0.63 -7.25
N PHE A 62 -9.84 -1.39 -6.22
CA PHE A 62 -10.82 -2.13 -5.43
C PHE A 62 -11.76 -1.20 -4.65
N GLY A 63 -11.28 -0.07 -4.13
CA GLY A 63 -12.10 0.94 -3.48
C GLY A 63 -13.13 1.53 -4.43
N LEU A 64 -12.72 1.91 -5.64
CA LEU A 64 -13.61 2.38 -6.70
C LEU A 64 -14.62 1.30 -7.12
N TYR A 65 -14.18 0.06 -7.30
CA TYR A 65 -15.06 -1.05 -7.64
C TYR A 65 -16.09 -1.33 -6.55
N LEU A 66 -15.68 -1.37 -5.28
CA LEU A 66 -16.57 -1.53 -4.13
C LEU A 66 -17.56 -0.37 -4.02
N PHE A 67 -17.11 0.86 -4.31
CA PHE A 67 -17.96 2.03 -4.34
C PHE A 67 -19.00 1.93 -5.47
N TRP A 68 -18.58 1.51 -6.67
CA TRP A 68 -19.46 1.30 -7.82
C TRP A 68 -20.52 0.22 -7.57
N LEU A 69 -20.12 -0.93 -7.02
CA LEU A 69 -21.07 -1.98 -6.61
C LEU A 69 -22.10 -1.45 -5.60
N ARG A 70 -21.64 -0.64 -4.64
CA ARG A 70 -22.51 0.00 -3.63
C ARG A 70 -23.40 1.08 -4.21
N TRP A 71 -22.98 1.70 -5.30
CA TRP A 71 -23.77 2.70 -5.98
C TRP A 71 -25.01 2.08 -6.62
N GLN A 72 -24.92 0.85 -7.13
CA GLN A 72 -26.03 0.13 -7.76
C GLN A 72 -27.13 -0.25 -6.76
N ASP A 73 -26.77 -0.67 -5.54
CA ASP A 73 -27.71 -1.09 -4.50
C ASP A 73 -27.92 -0.02 -3.41
N ARG A 74 -27.74 1.26 -3.75
CA ARG A 74 -27.86 2.37 -2.80
C ARG A 74 -29.30 2.54 -2.29
N PRO A 75 -29.50 2.76 -0.98
CA PRO A 75 -30.83 3.06 -0.45
C PRO A 75 -31.33 4.42 -0.95
N GLU A 76 -32.64 4.64 -0.88
CA GLU A 76 -33.22 5.94 -1.24
C GLU A 76 -32.59 7.07 -0.41
N PRO A 77 -32.21 8.18 -1.05
CA PRO A 77 -31.55 9.29 -0.37
C PRO A 77 -32.50 9.93 0.64
N SER A 78 -32.00 10.09 1.87
CA SER A 78 -32.71 10.81 2.93
C SER A 78 -31.81 11.97 3.39
N PRO A 79 -31.66 13.04 2.57
CA PRO A 79 -30.72 14.11 2.86
C PRO A 79 -31.06 14.76 4.22
N PRO A 80 -30.03 15.13 5.00
CA PRO A 80 -30.24 15.79 6.28
C PRO A 80 -30.87 17.17 6.05
N ARG A 81 -31.52 17.72 7.09
CA ARG A 81 -31.93 19.13 7.09
C ARG A 81 -30.69 19.98 6.78
N LYS A 82 -30.83 21.01 5.92
CA LYS A 82 -29.72 21.90 5.52
C LYS A 82 -29.03 22.45 6.76
N THR A 83 -27.92 21.81 7.15
CA THR A 83 -27.11 22.19 8.31
C THR A 83 -25.66 22.22 7.87
N LEU A 84 -25.00 23.34 8.15
CA LEU A 84 -23.58 23.54 7.88
C LEU A 84 -22.72 23.06 9.04
N LEU A 85 -23.31 22.69 10.18
CA LEU A 85 -22.57 22.39 11.40
C LEU A 85 -21.52 21.26 11.22
N PRO A 86 -21.82 20.11 10.57
CA PRO A 86 -20.79 19.09 10.33
C PRO A 86 -19.70 19.53 9.36
N TRP A 87 -20.03 20.40 8.40
CA TRP A 87 -19.04 21.00 7.52
C TRP A 87 -18.11 21.95 8.27
N ILE A 88 -18.63 22.72 9.22
CA ILE A 88 -17.83 23.64 10.05
C ILE A 88 -16.95 22.84 11.03
N LEU A 89 -17.52 21.83 11.70
CA LEU A 89 -16.81 21.09 12.76
C LEU A 89 -15.82 20.05 12.24
N ILE A 90 -16.07 19.46 11.06
CA ILE A 90 -15.25 18.36 10.53
C ILE A 90 -14.65 18.78 9.18
N GLY A 91 -15.47 19.31 8.28
CA GLY A 91 -15.06 19.65 6.92
C GLY A 91 -13.96 20.72 6.88
N VAL A 92 -14.19 21.88 7.51
CA VAL A 92 -13.24 23.00 7.54
C VAL A 92 -11.92 22.60 8.20
N PRO A 93 -11.89 21.98 9.41
CA PRO A 93 -10.65 21.49 9.98
C PRO A 93 -9.92 20.48 9.09
N ALA A 94 -10.62 19.47 8.55
CA ALA A 94 -10.00 18.47 7.67
C ALA A 94 -9.40 19.11 6.40
N PHE A 95 -10.04 20.17 5.91
CA PHE A 95 -9.58 20.88 4.72
C PHE A 95 -8.40 21.81 4.99
N LEU A 96 -8.43 22.55 6.11
CA LEU A 96 -7.32 23.41 6.54
C LEU A 96 -6.08 22.59 6.92
N LEU A 97 -6.28 21.40 7.51
CA LEU A 97 -5.20 20.50 7.90
C LEU A 97 -4.37 20.00 6.70
N LEU A 98 -4.91 20.08 5.47
CA LEU A 98 -4.15 19.73 4.27
C LEU A 98 -2.85 20.55 4.14
N LEU A 99 -2.84 21.83 4.53
CA LEU A 99 -1.62 22.65 4.42
C LEU A 99 -0.47 22.13 5.30
N PRO A 100 -0.61 22.01 6.63
CA PRO A 100 0.46 21.48 7.47
C PRO A 100 0.79 20.03 7.11
N ILE A 101 -0.19 19.18 6.78
CA ILE A 101 0.06 17.81 6.33
C ILE A 101 1.01 17.83 5.12
N ARG A 102 0.70 18.60 4.08
CA ARG A 102 1.50 18.63 2.85
C ARG A 102 2.87 19.23 3.07
N LEU A 103 2.99 20.22 3.96
CA LEU A 103 4.28 20.77 4.35
C LEU A 103 5.17 19.68 4.97
N PHE A 104 4.69 18.96 5.98
CA PHE A 104 5.48 17.91 6.61
C PHE A 104 5.69 16.69 5.71
N GLU A 105 4.72 16.29 4.89
CA GLU A 105 4.84 15.15 3.97
C GLU A 105 5.93 15.31 2.91
N ILE A 106 6.27 16.55 2.52
CA ILE A 106 7.37 16.83 1.61
C ILE A 106 8.72 16.75 2.33
N GLY A 107 8.80 17.26 3.56
CA GLY A 107 10.05 17.27 4.33
C GLY A 107 10.41 15.92 4.96
N THR A 108 9.41 15.13 5.36
CA THR A 108 9.58 13.85 6.06
C THR A 108 8.66 12.77 5.47
N PRO A 109 8.91 12.34 4.21
CA PRO A 109 8.04 11.40 3.50
C PRO A 109 7.90 10.04 4.21
N GLU A 110 8.85 9.64 5.04
CA GLU A 110 8.84 8.41 5.84
C GLU A 110 7.95 8.47 7.09
N TRP A 111 7.43 9.64 7.47
CA TRP A 111 6.66 9.78 8.71
C TRP A 111 5.21 9.30 8.54
N ARG A 112 5.03 7.99 8.70
CA ARG A 112 3.77 7.25 8.48
C ARG A 112 2.51 7.79 9.18
N PRO A 113 2.54 8.37 10.40
CA PRO A 113 1.35 8.97 11.01
C PRO A 113 0.69 10.05 10.15
N LEU A 114 1.47 10.81 9.37
CA LEU A 114 0.90 11.81 8.46
C LEU A 114 0.01 11.18 7.39
N GLY A 115 0.41 10.03 6.83
CA GLY A 115 -0.40 9.29 5.85
C GLY A 115 -1.77 8.89 6.41
N TRP A 116 -1.85 8.54 7.71
CA TRP A 116 -3.12 8.28 8.39
C TRP A 116 -3.98 9.53 8.53
N ILE A 117 -3.38 10.66 8.94
CA ILE A 117 -4.09 11.93 9.10
C ILE A 117 -4.59 12.45 7.75
N HIS A 118 -3.77 12.35 6.69
CA HIS A 118 -4.15 12.71 5.33
C HIS A 118 -5.30 11.84 4.81
N THR A 119 -5.18 10.51 4.96
CA THR A 119 -6.25 9.57 4.57
C THR A 119 -7.54 9.85 5.33
N ALA A 120 -7.45 10.11 6.64
CA ALA A 120 -8.61 10.45 7.46
C ALA A 120 -9.27 11.77 7.03
N SER A 121 -8.48 12.77 6.66
CA SER A 121 -8.99 14.05 6.16
C SER A 121 -9.75 13.88 4.84
N VAL A 122 -9.16 13.17 3.87
CA VAL A 122 -9.79 12.89 2.56
C VAL A 122 -11.03 12.00 2.72
N ALA A 123 -10.96 10.97 3.58
CA ALA A 123 -12.09 10.11 3.89
C ALA A 123 -13.24 10.89 4.54
N ALA A 124 -12.95 11.75 5.53
CA ALA A 124 -13.94 12.58 6.20
C ALA A 124 -14.64 13.53 5.22
N LEU A 125 -13.88 14.22 4.37
CA LEU A 125 -14.42 15.11 3.33
C LEU A 125 -15.30 14.35 2.34
N THR A 126 -14.86 13.16 1.89
CA THR A 126 -15.62 12.30 0.98
C THR A 126 -16.93 11.81 1.62
N LEU A 127 -16.87 11.38 2.89
CA LEU A 127 -18.04 10.93 3.64
C LEU A 127 -19.02 12.06 3.94
N LEU A 128 -18.53 13.28 4.20
CA LEU A 128 -19.36 14.49 4.35
C LEU A 128 -20.09 14.84 3.05
N CYS A 129 -19.41 14.76 1.89
CA CYS A 129 -20.03 14.92 0.58
C CYS A 129 -21.18 13.92 0.39
N ILE A 130 -20.94 12.63 0.67
CA ILE A 130 -21.94 11.56 0.54
C ILE A 130 -23.11 11.74 1.52
N TRP A 131 -22.80 12.08 2.77
CA TRP A 131 -23.80 12.37 3.80
C TRP A 131 -24.67 13.57 3.42
N SER A 132 -24.09 14.61 2.82
CA SER A 132 -24.87 15.77 2.37
C SER A 132 -25.85 15.43 1.24
N ALA A 133 -25.51 14.43 0.42
CA ALA A 133 -26.32 13.99 -0.72
C ALA A 133 -27.45 13.02 -0.35
N GLY A 134 -27.25 12.11 0.62
CA GLY A 134 -28.25 11.08 0.96
C GLY A 134 -28.37 10.72 2.44
N GLY A 135 -27.73 11.50 3.31
CA GLY A 135 -27.84 11.41 4.77
C GLY A 135 -27.20 10.19 5.41
N ASN A 136 -27.67 9.87 6.61
CA ASN A 136 -27.10 8.81 7.46
C ASN A 136 -27.17 7.41 6.81
N ARG A 137 -28.18 7.17 5.97
CA ARG A 137 -28.32 5.90 5.23
C ARG A 137 -27.17 5.73 4.23
N TRP A 138 -26.88 6.77 3.45
CA TRP A 138 -25.76 6.76 2.50
C TRP A 138 -24.42 6.72 3.23
N LEU A 139 -24.25 7.48 4.30
CA LEU A 139 -23.04 7.46 5.11
C LEU A 139 -22.69 6.03 5.57
N ARG A 140 -23.65 5.31 6.18
CA ARG A 140 -23.43 3.92 6.63
C ARG A 140 -23.21 2.96 5.46
N HIS A 141 -23.88 3.18 4.33
CA HIS A 141 -23.76 2.31 3.16
C HIS A 141 -22.40 2.42 2.47
N PHE A 142 -21.87 3.64 2.33
CA PHE A 142 -20.61 3.95 1.65
C PHE A 142 -19.40 4.09 2.59
N ALA A 143 -19.59 4.07 3.91
CA ALA A 143 -18.48 4.11 4.88
C ALA A 143 -17.45 3.00 4.64
N PHE A 144 -17.91 1.79 4.31
CA PHE A 144 -16.99 0.66 4.11
C PHE A 144 -16.06 0.82 2.90
N PRO A 145 -16.54 1.10 1.66
CA PRO A 145 -15.65 1.36 0.53
C PRO A 145 -14.58 2.43 0.79
N ILE A 146 -14.93 3.48 1.53
CA ILE A 146 -14.00 4.56 1.85
C ILE A 146 -13.02 4.13 2.96
N ALA A 147 -13.52 3.48 4.01
CA ALA A 147 -12.69 2.95 5.09
C ALA A 147 -11.74 1.82 4.64
N PHE A 148 -12.12 1.07 3.61
CA PHE A 148 -11.27 0.04 3.01
C PHE A 148 -9.93 0.61 2.52
N PHE A 149 -9.89 1.87 2.11
CA PHE A 149 -8.66 2.51 1.66
C PHE A 149 -7.58 2.60 2.74
N PHE A 150 -7.94 2.63 4.03
CA PHE A 150 -6.97 2.61 5.13
C PHE A 150 -6.09 1.36 5.15
N VAL A 151 -6.51 0.27 4.50
CA VAL A 151 -5.68 -0.92 4.34
C VAL A 151 -4.42 -0.64 3.51
N ALA A 152 -4.46 0.35 2.62
CA ALA A 152 -3.31 0.79 1.82
C ALA A 152 -2.36 1.72 2.58
N VAL A 153 -2.72 2.16 3.80
CA VAL A 153 -1.92 3.11 4.57
C VAL A 153 -0.95 2.35 5.48
N PRO A 154 0.36 2.64 5.40
CA PRO A 154 1.34 1.99 6.26
C PRO A 154 1.06 2.17 7.74
N TRP A 155 1.13 1.08 8.49
CA TRP A 155 0.97 1.09 9.94
C TRP A 155 2.08 1.92 10.58
N VAL A 156 1.74 2.57 11.69
CA VAL A 156 2.66 3.39 12.47
C VAL A 156 3.78 2.50 13.03
N THR A 157 5.04 2.87 12.77
CA THR A 157 6.23 2.04 13.02
C THR A 157 6.32 1.45 14.44
N PRO A 158 6.06 2.22 15.53
CA PRO A 158 5.97 1.69 16.89
C PRO A 158 4.99 0.53 17.10
N ILE A 159 3.93 0.43 16.28
CA ILE A 159 2.94 -0.65 16.37
C ILE A 159 3.35 -1.81 15.47
N GLU A 160 3.81 -1.50 14.26
CA GLU A 160 4.11 -2.50 13.25
C GLU A 160 5.36 -3.32 13.60
N VAL A 161 6.48 -2.66 13.92
CA VAL A 161 7.79 -3.33 14.10
C VAL A 161 7.74 -4.40 15.20
N PRO A 162 7.16 -4.18 16.40
CA PRO A 162 7.10 -5.21 17.43
C PRO A 162 6.28 -6.44 17.01
N ILE A 163 5.17 -6.23 16.26
CA ILE A 163 4.32 -7.32 15.78
C ILE A 163 5.08 -8.16 14.75
N ILE A 164 5.68 -7.50 13.77
CA ILE A 164 6.47 -8.15 12.71
C ILE A 164 7.64 -8.93 13.32
N GLN A 165 8.45 -8.26 14.14
CA GLN A 165 9.65 -8.86 14.74
C GLN A 165 9.30 -9.94 15.77
N GLY A 166 8.21 -9.79 16.50
CA GLY A 166 7.71 -10.82 17.42
C GLY A 166 7.27 -12.07 16.68
N LEU A 167 6.50 -11.89 15.59
CA LEU A 167 6.07 -13.01 14.74
C LEU A 167 7.25 -13.70 14.06
N MET A 168 8.21 -12.96 13.53
CA MET A 168 9.41 -13.51 12.89
C MET A 168 10.22 -14.36 13.87
N ARG A 169 10.46 -13.87 15.10
CA ARG A 169 11.14 -14.64 16.16
C ARG A 169 10.39 -15.91 16.52
N ALA A 170 9.07 -15.85 16.65
CA ALA A 170 8.26 -17.02 16.96
C ALA A 170 8.34 -18.08 15.85
N VAL A 171 8.20 -17.66 14.58
CA VAL A 171 8.34 -18.56 13.43
C VAL A 171 9.75 -19.16 13.37
N ALA A 172 10.79 -18.36 13.60
CA ALA A 172 12.17 -18.82 13.61
C ALA A 172 12.43 -19.87 14.69
N ALA A 173 11.96 -19.62 15.92
CA ALA A 173 12.12 -20.54 17.04
C ALA A 173 11.43 -21.89 16.75
N VAL A 174 10.15 -21.86 16.37
CA VAL A 174 9.40 -23.10 16.11
C VAL A 174 9.98 -23.84 14.89
N ALA A 175 10.42 -23.13 13.86
CA ALA A 175 11.04 -23.75 12.69
C ALA A 175 12.38 -24.42 13.04
N ALA A 176 13.23 -23.76 13.82
CA ALA A 176 14.49 -24.32 14.30
C ALA A 176 14.28 -25.58 15.16
N GLU A 177 13.33 -25.53 16.11
CA GLU A 177 12.97 -26.70 16.92
C GLU A 177 12.46 -27.86 16.06
N THR A 178 11.60 -27.56 15.08
CA THR A 178 11.04 -28.55 14.16
C THR A 178 12.13 -29.23 13.34
N VAL A 179 13.05 -28.47 12.76
CA VAL A 179 14.15 -29.01 11.96
C VAL A 179 15.14 -29.80 12.83
N THR A 180 15.38 -29.35 14.06
CA THR A 180 16.19 -30.06 15.05
C THR A 180 15.57 -31.40 15.42
N LEU A 181 14.25 -31.46 15.56
CA LEU A 181 13.52 -32.70 15.80
C LEU A 181 13.71 -33.74 14.68
N PHE A 182 13.95 -33.28 13.45
CA PHE A 182 14.25 -34.15 12.31
C PHE A 182 15.73 -34.51 12.16
N GLY A 183 16.57 -34.21 13.16
CA GLY A 183 17.96 -34.65 13.21
C GLY A 183 18.97 -33.69 12.58
N ILE A 184 18.56 -32.46 12.23
CA ILE A 184 19.46 -31.43 11.70
C ILE A 184 19.80 -30.45 12.83
N PRO A 185 21.05 -30.39 13.33
CA PRO A 185 21.40 -29.48 14.41
C PRO A 185 21.30 -28.02 13.94
N THR A 186 20.49 -27.22 14.63
CA THR A 186 20.31 -25.80 14.32
C THR A 186 20.56 -24.92 15.55
N GLN A 187 21.06 -23.70 15.33
CA GLN A 187 21.24 -22.71 16.37
C GLN A 187 20.50 -21.43 16.01
N LEU A 188 19.71 -20.89 16.94
CA LEU A 188 18.93 -19.68 16.75
C LEU A 188 19.75 -18.44 17.14
N GLU A 189 19.89 -17.49 16.20
CA GLU A 189 20.52 -16.18 16.38
C GLU A 189 19.51 -15.08 16.04
N GLY A 190 18.63 -14.74 16.99
CA GLY A 190 17.54 -13.78 16.76
C GLY A 190 16.51 -14.32 15.77
N ASN A 191 16.49 -13.77 14.54
CA ASN A 191 15.65 -14.26 13.42
C ASN A 191 16.45 -15.10 12.41
N LEU A 192 17.72 -15.40 12.68
CA LEU A 192 18.57 -16.21 11.81
C LEU A 192 18.68 -17.62 12.40
N ILE A 193 18.69 -18.62 11.52
CA ILE A 193 18.88 -20.02 11.89
C ILE A 193 20.21 -20.47 11.29
N ARG A 194 21.19 -20.76 12.14
CA ARG A 194 22.49 -21.28 11.74
C ARG A 194 22.41 -22.80 11.58
N VAL A 195 22.85 -23.27 10.41
CA VAL A 195 22.97 -24.68 10.03
C VAL A 195 24.42 -24.97 9.61
N SER A 196 24.78 -26.23 9.41
CA SER A 196 26.14 -26.67 9.04
C SER A 196 26.65 -26.02 7.74
N SER A 197 25.75 -25.72 6.81
CA SER A 197 26.03 -25.12 5.51
C SER A 197 26.05 -23.58 5.51
N GLY A 198 25.54 -22.91 6.55
CA GLY A 198 25.46 -21.45 6.57
C GLY A 198 24.37 -20.87 7.48
N LEU A 199 24.04 -19.60 7.27
CA LEU A 199 22.99 -18.87 7.97
C LEU A 199 21.76 -18.75 7.08
N VAL A 200 20.61 -19.23 7.57
CA VAL A 200 19.31 -19.07 6.90
C VAL A 200 18.53 -18.00 7.65
N GLY A 201 18.42 -16.82 7.05
CA GLY A 201 17.62 -15.76 7.63
C GLY A 201 16.13 -16.01 7.45
N VAL A 202 15.38 -15.98 8.55
CA VAL A 202 13.90 -15.95 8.49
C VAL A 202 13.43 -14.63 7.89
N ASN A 203 14.24 -13.57 7.88
CA ASN A 203 13.89 -12.33 7.20
C ASN A 203 13.90 -12.47 5.66
N GLU A 204 14.90 -13.15 5.08
CA GLU A 204 14.89 -13.58 3.67
C GLU A 204 13.80 -14.66 3.44
N ALA A 205 13.75 -15.71 4.28
CA ALA A 205 12.87 -16.87 4.12
C ALA A 205 11.38 -16.58 4.42
N CYS A 206 11.08 -15.56 5.22
CA CYS A 206 9.75 -15.06 5.53
C CYS A 206 9.57 -13.64 5.02
N SER A 207 9.54 -13.55 3.69
CA SER A 207 8.66 -12.58 3.00
C SER A 207 7.18 -12.65 3.43
N GLY A 208 6.83 -13.45 4.44
CA GLY A 208 5.50 -13.87 4.87
C GLY A 208 4.71 -12.85 5.68
N VAL A 209 5.34 -11.80 6.22
CA VAL A 209 4.58 -10.67 6.77
C VAL A 209 3.85 -9.89 5.67
N ARG A 210 4.39 -9.93 4.44
CA ARG A 210 3.70 -9.51 3.20
C ARG A 210 2.37 -10.25 3.02
N SER A 211 2.35 -11.54 3.37
CA SER A 211 1.16 -12.40 3.31
C SER A 211 0.10 -12.01 4.35
N LEU A 212 0.48 -11.48 5.52
CA LEU A 212 -0.46 -11.09 6.57
C LEU A 212 -1.31 -9.89 6.16
N GLN A 213 -0.68 -8.82 5.67
CA GLN A 213 -1.38 -7.61 5.23
C GLN A 213 -2.17 -7.87 3.94
N THR A 214 -1.61 -8.67 3.01
CA THR A 214 -2.32 -9.11 1.81
C THR A 214 -3.52 -10.00 2.17
N ALA A 215 -3.39 -10.91 3.13
CA ALA A 215 -4.49 -11.75 3.63
C ALA A 215 -5.57 -10.92 4.34
N LEU A 216 -5.20 -9.88 5.08
CA LEU A 216 -6.14 -8.92 5.67
C LEU A 216 -6.92 -8.19 4.56
N MET A 217 -6.22 -7.66 3.54
CA MET A 217 -6.85 -7.00 2.40
C MET A 217 -7.82 -7.94 1.67
N ILE A 218 -7.36 -9.13 1.31
CA ILE A 218 -8.13 -10.18 0.63
C ILE A 218 -9.34 -10.58 1.48
N GLY A 219 -9.16 -10.84 2.77
CA GLY A 219 -10.23 -11.22 3.69
C GLY A 219 -11.30 -10.13 3.86
N LEU A 220 -10.89 -8.86 3.93
CA LEU A 220 -11.82 -7.72 3.97
C LEU A 220 -12.58 -7.56 2.64
N LEU A 221 -11.89 -7.70 1.51
CA LEU A 221 -12.47 -7.62 0.17
C LEU A 221 -13.48 -8.74 -0.06
N PHE A 222 -13.07 -10.00 0.09
CA PHE A 222 -13.94 -11.16 -0.10
C PHE A 222 -15.07 -11.20 0.91
N GLY A 223 -14.83 -10.85 2.17
CA GLY A 223 -15.87 -10.79 3.20
C GLY A 223 -16.97 -9.77 2.89
N LYS A 224 -16.64 -8.72 2.13
CA LYS A 224 -17.62 -7.77 1.62
C LYS A 224 -18.31 -8.25 0.35
N LEU A 225 -17.55 -8.72 -0.65
CA LEU A 225 -18.09 -9.19 -1.93
C LEU A 225 -19.10 -10.33 -1.75
N THR A 226 -18.85 -11.23 -0.81
CA THR A 226 -19.74 -12.35 -0.46
C THR A 226 -20.84 -12.00 0.53
N ARG A 227 -20.99 -10.70 0.90
CA ARG A 227 -22.01 -10.19 1.83
C ARG A 227 -22.08 -10.97 3.16
N LEU A 228 -20.94 -11.44 3.68
CA LEU A 228 -20.89 -12.16 4.95
C LEU A 228 -21.32 -11.27 6.13
N SER A 229 -21.86 -11.88 7.18
CA SER A 229 -22.14 -11.21 8.45
C SER A 229 -20.84 -10.78 9.13
N ILE A 230 -20.91 -9.81 10.05
CA ILE A 230 -19.74 -9.23 10.72
C ILE A 230 -18.87 -10.34 11.36
N LEU A 231 -19.48 -11.28 12.07
CA LEU A 231 -18.78 -12.42 12.68
C LEU A 231 -18.08 -13.30 11.63
N ARG A 232 -18.75 -13.62 10.52
CA ARG A 232 -18.15 -14.43 9.44
C ARG A 232 -17.04 -13.70 8.71
N ARG A 233 -17.06 -12.36 8.66
CA ARG A 233 -15.95 -11.55 8.15
C ARG A 233 -14.74 -11.63 9.07
N PHE A 234 -14.95 -11.50 10.38
CA PHE A 234 -13.87 -11.69 11.35
C PHE A 234 -13.29 -13.11 11.25
N MET A 235 -14.14 -14.14 11.14
CA MET A 235 -13.68 -15.52 10.93
C MET A 235 -12.90 -15.69 9.61
N LEU A 236 -13.35 -15.04 8.53
CA LEU A 236 -12.65 -15.09 7.25
C LEU A 236 -11.28 -14.42 7.33
N VAL A 237 -11.19 -13.24 7.94
CA VAL A 237 -9.92 -12.53 8.17
C VAL A 237 -9.01 -13.35 9.06
N ALA A 238 -9.51 -13.84 10.20
CA ALA A 238 -8.73 -14.66 11.12
C ALA A 238 -8.24 -15.96 10.46
N GLY A 239 -9.09 -16.61 9.66
CA GLY A 239 -8.70 -17.80 8.91
C GLY A 239 -7.70 -17.51 7.80
N ALA A 240 -7.85 -16.41 7.06
CA ALA A 240 -6.86 -15.99 6.05
C ALA A 240 -5.50 -15.68 6.69
N VAL A 241 -5.50 -15.01 7.85
CA VAL A 241 -4.31 -14.79 8.67
C VAL A 241 -3.70 -16.12 9.11
N ALA A 242 -4.50 -17.04 9.67
CA ALA A 242 -4.01 -18.34 10.12
C ALA A 242 -3.39 -19.15 8.97
N ILE A 243 -4.06 -19.22 7.80
CA ILE A 243 -3.54 -19.90 6.60
C ILE A 243 -2.21 -19.27 6.16
N ALA A 244 -2.11 -17.94 6.15
CA ALA A 244 -0.88 -17.24 5.82
C ALA A 244 0.25 -17.57 6.80
N LEU A 245 -0.03 -17.56 8.11
CA LEU A 245 0.95 -17.88 9.14
C LEU A 245 1.44 -19.33 9.03
N THR A 246 0.54 -20.30 8.86
CA THR A 246 0.88 -21.71 8.68
C THR A 246 1.70 -21.93 7.41
N GLY A 247 1.28 -21.35 6.28
CA GLY A 247 2.02 -21.45 5.02
C GLY A 247 3.44 -20.88 5.12
N ASN A 248 3.60 -19.75 5.82
CA ASN A 248 4.91 -19.16 6.07
C ASN A 248 5.78 -20.03 6.98
N PHE A 249 5.20 -20.64 8.01
CA PHE A 249 5.91 -21.58 8.87
C PHE A 249 6.42 -22.80 8.10
N CYS A 250 5.57 -23.44 7.29
CA CYS A 250 5.97 -24.56 6.43
C CYS A 250 7.10 -24.17 5.48
N ARG A 251 7.06 -22.93 4.94
CA ARG A 251 8.15 -22.39 4.11
C ARG A 251 9.47 -22.31 4.87
N ALA A 252 9.43 -21.77 6.07
CA ALA A 252 10.63 -21.57 6.88
C ALA A 252 11.29 -22.92 7.17
N VAL A 253 10.50 -23.92 7.60
CA VAL A 253 10.99 -25.29 7.81
C VAL A 253 11.57 -25.88 6.53
N PHE A 254 10.88 -25.76 5.39
CA PHE A 254 11.34 -26.27 4.10
C PHE A 254 12.65 -25.63 3.63
N LEU A 255 12.80 -24.32 3.76
CA LEU A 255 14.00 -23.61 3.36
C LEU A 255 15.20 -23.93 4.25
N VAL A 256 15.00 -24.05 5.56
CA VAL A 256 16.05 -24.48 6.49
C VAL A 256 16.46 -25.93 6.21
N TRP A 257 15.50 -26.81 5.91
CA TRP A 257 15.77 -28.19 5.52
C TRP A 257 16.64 -28.26 4.26
N ILE A 258 16.23 -27.62 3.17
CA ILE A 258 16.98 -27.62 1.91
C ILE A 258 18.37 -27.04 2.11
N ALA A 259 18.48 -25.94 2.87
CA ALA A 259 19.78 -25.34 3.15
C ALA A 259 20.71 -26.33 3.86
N ALA A 260 20.19 -27.19 4.75
CA ALA A 260 20.99 -28.18 5.46
C ALA A 260 21.39 -29.40 4.60
N THR A 261 20.62 -29.73 3.55
CA THR A 261 20.86 -30.93 2.73
C THR A 261 21.52 -30.66 1.38
N GLU A 262 21.39 -29.46 0.82
CA GLU A 262 21.85 -29.09 -0.52
C GLU A 262 22.86 -27.93 -0.51
N ASN A 263 23.65 -27.78 -1.58
CA ASN A 263 24.59 -26.66 -1.72
C ASN A 263 23.86 -25.31 -1.90
N ILE A 264 24.43 -24.25 -1.31
CA ILE A 264 23.87 -22.88 -1.20
C ILE A 264 23.42 -22.28 -2.55
N SER A 265 24.00 -22.70 -3.67
CA SER A 265 23.64 -22.24 -5.02
C SER A 265 22.26 -22.72 -5.51
N GLU A 266 21.75 -23.85 -5.00
CA GLU A 266 20.39 -24.36 -5.29
C GLU A 266 19.31 -23.63 -4.48
N VAL A 267 19.67 -23.09 -3.31
CA VAL A 267 18.75 -22.49 -2.33
C VAL A 267 17.98 -21.31 -2.92
N ASN A 268 18.62 -20.48 -3.75
CA ASN A 268 17.97 -19.33 -4.39
C ASN A 268 16.84 -19.75 -5.36
N ARG A 269 17.01 -20.86 -6.09
CA ARG A 269 15.96 -21.38 -6.99
C ARG A 269 14.76 -21.90 -6.21
N TRP A 270 15.01 -22.67 -5.16
CA TRP A 270 13.95 -23.20 -4.28
C TRP A 270 13.25 -22.11 -3.47
N HIS A 271 13.96 -21.02 -3.15
CA HIS A 271 13.41 -19.87 -2.48
C HIS A 271 12.28 -19.19 -3.27
N SER A 272 12.50 -18.96 -4.57
CA SER A 272 11.49 -18.35 -5.44
C SER A 272 10.31 -19.29 -5.68
N LEU A 273 10.56 -20.58 -5.93
CA LEU A 273 9.50 -21.56 -6.18
C LEU A 273 8.60 -21.77 -4.95
N ALA A 274 9.19 -21.90 -3.76
CA ALA A 274 8.45 -22.01 -2.51
C ALA A 274 7.60 -20.77 -2.25
N GLY A 275 8.14 -19.57 -2.53
CA GLY A 275 7.42 -18.30 -2.43
C GLY A 275 6.12 -18.28 -3.23
N TYR A 276 6.17 -18.59 -4.53
CA TYR A 276 4.98 -18.58 -5.39
C TYR A 276 3.98 -19.69 -5.03
N THR A 277 4.46 -20.88 -4.67
CA THR A 277 3.61 -22.02 -4.30
C THR A 277 2.75 -21.73 -3.08
N ILE A 278 3.33 -21.10 -2.05
CA ILE A 278 2.61 -20.74 -0.83
C ILE A 278 1.62 -19.61 -1.07
N VAL A 279 1.98 -18.60 -1.88
CA VAL A 279 1.02 -17.55 -2.25
C VAL A 279 -0.20 -18.16 -2.96
N GLY A 280 0.01 -19.10 -3.89
CA GLY A 280 -1.06 -19.86 -4.52
C GLY A 280 -1.92 -20.63 -3.52
N LEU A 281 -1.29 -21.34 -2.57
CA LEU A 281 -1.98 -22.10 -1.53
C LEU A 281 -2.80 -21.20 -0.59
N VAL A 282 -2.26 -20.06 -0.17
CA VAL A 282 -2.97 -19.08 0.67
C VAL A 282 -4.16 -18.50 -0.08
N PHE A 283 -4.00 -18.17 -1.36
CA PHE A 283 -5.08 -17.66 -2.21
C PHE A 283 -6.21 -18.69 -2.36
N VAL A 284 -5.87 -19.93 -2.74
CA VAL A 284 -6.84 -21.02 -2.89
C VAL A 284 -7.50 -21.37 -1.54
N GLY A 285 -6.72 -21.44 -0.46
CA GLY A 285 -7.22 -21.69 0.89
C GLY A 285 -8.20 -20.62 1.36
N THR A 286 -7.91 -19.34 1.08
CA THR A 286 -8.81 -18.23 1.41
C THR A 286 -10.08 -18.25 0.55
N LEU A 287 -9.98 -18.62 -0.73
CA LEU A 287 -11.13 -18.84 -1.61
C LEU A 287 -12.02 -19.99 -1.13
N LEU A 288 -11.43 -21.12 -0.76
CA LEU A 288 -12.14 -22.27 -0.21
C LEU A 288 -12.83 -21.90 1.11
N LEU A 289 -12.14 -21.21 2.02
CA LEU A 289 -12.69 -20.73 3.27
C LEU A 289 -13.87 -19.77 3.03
N THR A 290 -13.73 -18.87 2.06
CA THR A 290 -14.82 -17.98 1.62
C THR A 290 -16.02 -18.77 1.10
N ALA A 291 -15.79 -19.78 0.26
CA ALA A 291 -16.84 -20.65 -0.27
C ALA A 291 -17.55 -21.46 0.83
N LEU A 292 -16.80 -21.99 1.80
CA LEU A 292 -17.34 -22.73 2.95
C LEU A 292 -18.19 -21.83 3.87
N LEU A 293 -17.70 -20.62 4.19
CA LEU A 293 -18.44 -19.63 4.98
C LEU A 293 -19.66 -19.07 4.24
N GLY A 294 -19.62 -19.05 2.91
CA GLY A 294 -20.72 -18.68 2.01
C GLY A 294 -21.77 -19.78 1.83
N ARG A 295 -21.39 -21.06 1.89
CA ARG A 295 -22.28 -22.23 1.67
C ARG A 295 -23.36 -22.42 2.74
N LYS A 296 -23.20 -21.87 3.95
CA LYS A 296 -24.22 -21.93 5.01
C LYS A 296 -25.39 -20.95 4.80
N LYS A 297 -25.74 -20.64 3.55
CA LYS A 297 -26.88 -19.81 3.16
C LYS A 297 -27.73 -20.47 2.07
N THR A 298 -27.80 -21.80 2.08
CA THR A 298 -28.71 -22.61 1.23
C THR A 298 -29.95 -23.11 1.98
N GLU A 299 -30.37 -22.43 3.06
CA GLU A 299 -31.70 -22.65 3.68
C GLU A 299 -32.53 -21.37 3.82
N VAL A 300 -32.05 -20.24 3.27
CA VAL A 300 -32.89 -19.05 3.04
C VAL A 300 -32.92 -18.73 1.55
N SER A 301 -33.10 -19.78 0.73
CA SER A 301 -33.43 -19.67 -0.69
C SER A 301 -34.96 -19.66 -0.89
N GLY A 302 -35.69 -19.00 0.01
CA GLY A 302 -37.11 -18.68 -0.14
C GLY A 302 -37.38 -17.24 -0.61
N HIS A 303 -36.34 -16.42 -0.80
CA HIS A 303 -36.50 -15.00 -1.17
C HIS A 303 -36.11 -14.67 -2.62
N TRP A 304 -35.56 -15.64 -3.36
CA TRP A 304 -35.19 -15.47 -4.78
C TRP A 304 -36.38 -15.64 -5.75
N SER A 305 -37.54 -16.11 -5.27
CA SER A 305 -38.80 -16.14 -6.03
C SER A 305 -39.54 -14.80 -6.02
N VAL A 306 -39.21 -13.87 -5.10
CA VAL A 306 -39.88 -12.55 -5.03
C VAL A 306 -39.17 -11.49 -5.89
N VAL A 307 -37.86 -11.62 -6.11
CA VAL A 307 -37.09 -10.64 -6.91
C VAL A 307 -37.34 -10.81 -8.43
N ARG A 308 -37.73 -12.01 -8.90
CA ARG A 308 -38.06 -12.22 -10.31
C ARG A 308 -39.39 -11.55 -10.73
N ASN A 309 -40.30 -11.31 -9.78
CA ASN A 309 -41.56 -10.62 -10.03
C ASN A 309 -41.47 -9.08 -9.90
N GLN A 310 -40.31 -8.52 -9.54
CA GLN A 310 -40.06 -7.07 -9.55
C GLN A 310 -39.20 -6.59 -10.73
N ALA A 311 -38.80 -7.49 -11.63
CA ALA A 311 -38.10 -7.15 -12.87
C ALA A 311 -38.97 -6.43 -13.93
N SER A 312 -40.20 -6.04 -13.58
CA SER A 312 -41.10 -5.20 -14.38
C SER A 312 -41.11 -3.72 -13.96
N SER A 313 -40.18 -3.27 -13.12
CA SER A 313 -39.93 -1.82 -12.97
C SER A 313 -39.02 -1.34 -14.10
N PRO A 314 -39.39 -0.27 -14.84
CA PRO A 314 -38.59 0.22 -15.95
C PRO A 314 -37.21 0.61 -15.47
N PHE A 315 -36.20 0.26 -16.26
CA PHE A 315 -34.79 0.65 -16.12
C PHE A 315 -34.72 2.15 -15.76
N ARG A 316 -34.53 2.47 -14.47
CA ARG A 316 -34.44 3.86 -14.01
C ARG A 316 -33.10 4.42 -14.45
N ASP A 317 -33.15 5.40 -15.33
CA ASP A 317 -32.02 6.13 -15.87
C ASP A 317 -31.08 6.60 -14.73
N PRO A 318 -29.79 6.20 -14.72
CA PRO A 318 -28.81 6.62 -13.71
C PRO A 318 -28.71 8.14 -13.57
N GLN A 319 -29.03 8.86 -14.66
CA GLN A 319 -28.97 10.32 -14.76
C GLN A 319 -30.04 11.03 -13.91
N SER A 320 -31.21 10.42 -13.69
CA SER A 320 -32.32 11.04 -12.94
C SER A 320 -32.02 11.23 -11.45
N ALA A 321 -31.21 10.34 -10.85
CA ALA A 321 -30.86 10.40 -9.44
C ALA A 321 -29.77 11.43 -9.10
N ILE A 322 -28.90 11.75 -10.07
CA ILE A 322 -27.87 12.80 -9.92
C ILE A 322 -28.52 14.19 -10.04
N ARG A 323 -29.57 14.32 -10.87
CA ARG A 323 -30.24 15.59 -11.18
C ARG A 323 -30.97 16.23 -9.99
N ASN A 324 -31.42 15.43 -9.02
CA ASN A 324 -32.14 15.90 -7.83
C ASN A 324 -31.33 15.82 -6.53
N SER A 325 -30.02 15.58 -6.60
CA SER A 325 -29.17 15.65 -5.41
C SER A 325 -29.01 17.13 -5.00
N THR A 326 -29.73 17.53 -3.96
CA THR A 326 -29.57 18.83 -3.31
C THR A 326 -28.26 18.86 -2.55
N PHE A 327 -27.14 18.91 -3.28
CA PHE A 327 -25.82 19.13 -2.72
C PHE A 327 -25.83 20.46 -1.97
N ILE A 328 -25.50 20.41 -0.68
CA ILE A 328 -25.66 21.55 0.24
C ILE A 328 -24.70 22.68 -0.10
N LEU A 329 -23.51 22.35 -0.63
CA LEU A 329 -22.46 23.32 -0.93
C LEU A 329 -22.72 24.09 -2.24
N PRO A 330 -22.60 25.44 -2.22
CA PRO A 330 -22.63 26.26 -3.42
C PRO A 330 -21.45 25.95 -4.34
N THR A 331 -21.60 26.25 -5.65
CA THR A 331 -20.50 26.16 -6.63
C THR A 331 -19.30 27.02 -6.26
N SER A 332 -19.52 28.19 -5.64
CA SER A 332 -18.45 29.08 -5.18
C SER A 332 -17.56 28.44 -4.11
N TRP A 333 -18.15 27.72 -3.15
CA TRP A 333 -17.42 27.00 -2.11
C TRP A 333 -16.60 25.84 -2.68
N LEU A 334 -17.14 25.13 -3.67
CA LEU A 334 -16.39 24.08 -4.38
C LEU A 334 -15.23 24.66 -5.21
N GLY A 335 -15.44 25.84 -5.81
CA GLY A 335 -14.37 26.59 -6.48
C GLY A 335 -13.27 27.02 -5.50
N LEU A 336 -13.63 27.58 -4.35
CA LEU A 336 -12.70 27.92 -3.28
C LEU A 336 -11.95 26.69 -2.76
N ALA A 337 -12.63 25.55 -2.66
CA ALA A 337 -11.97 24.30 -2.30
C ALA A 337 -10.90 23.90 -3.32
N LEU A 338 -11.21 23.94 -4.61
CA LEU A 338 -10.22 23.66 -5.65
C LEU A 338 -9.04 24.65 -5.59
N CYS A 339 -9.31 25.95 -5.42
CA CYS A 339 -8.28 26.96 -5.26
C CYS A 339 -7.40 26.70 -4.03
N TRP A 340 -7.98 26.27 -2.91
CA TRP A 340 -7.22 25.92 -1.71
C TRP A 340 -6.32 24.71 -1.93
N ILE A 341 -6.79 23.64 -2.59
CA ILE A 341 -5.96 22.47 -2.89
C ILE A 341 -4.74 22.90 -3.72
N VAL A 342 -4.97 23.73 -4.74
CA VAL A 342 -3.89 24.30 -5.57
C VAL A 342 -2.96 25.17 -4.74
N ALA A 343 -3.51 26.04 -3.88
CA ALA A 343 -2.73 26.91 -2.99
C ALA A 343 -1.90 26.13 -1.97
N VAL A 344 -2.39 24.98 -1.48
CA VAL A 344 -1.67 24.09 -0.58
C VAL A 344 -0.46 23.48 -1.29
N GLU A 345 -0.65 22.90 -2.47
CA GLU A 345 0.48 22.31 -3.23
C GLU A 345 1.49 23.38 -3.64
N LEU A 346 1.02 24.51 -4.20
CA LEU A 346 1.89 25.60 -4.59
C LEU A 346 2.60 26.22 -3.38
N GLY A 347 1.87 26.47 -2.30
CA GLY A 347 2.40 27.05 -1.08
C GLY A 347 3.46 26.18 -0.43
N ALA A 348 3.23 24.87 -0.34
CA ALA A 348 4.23 23.94 0.18
C ALA A 348 5.49 23.91 -0.72
N HIS A 349 5.33 23.80 -2.04
CA HIS A 349 6.46 23.83 -2.97
C HIS A 349 7.22 25.17 -2.98
N LEU A 350 6.51 26.29 -2.90
CA LEU A 350 7.11 27.62 -2.82
C LEU A 350 7.85 27.82 -1.50
N TRP A 351 7.29 27.33 -0.38
CA TRP A 351 7.95 27.37 0.91
C TRP A 351 9.30 26.66 0.87
N TYR A 352 9.32 25.40 0.40
CA TYR A 352 10.57 24.65 0.26
C TYR A 352 11.53 25.34 -0.72
N ARG A 353 11.07 25.75 -1.91
CA ARG A 353 11.95 26.45 -2.87
C ARG A 353 12.53 27.76 -2.34
N ALA A 354 11.76 28.52 -1.58
CA ALA A 354 12.23 29.78 -0.99
C ALA A 354 13.28 29.53 0.11
N HIS A 355 13.07 28.52 0.97
CA HIS A 355 13.97 28.22 2.08
C HIS A 355 15.19 27.38 1.66
N GLU A 356 15.07 26.59 0.60
CA GLU A 356 16.17 25.79 0.05
C GLU A 356 17.14 26.62 -0.81
N SER A 357 16.78 27.86 -1.15
CA SER A 357 17.63 28.77 -1.94
C SER A 357 18.94 29.17 -1.25
N ASN A 358 18.97 29.10 0.09
CA ASN A 358 20.13 29.43 0.93
C ASN A 358 20.74 28.20 1.61
N LEU A 359 20.45 26.99 1.14
CA LEU A 359 21.16 25.82 1.62
C LEU A 359 22.63 25.96 1.27
N VAL A 360 23.50 25.89 2.28
CA VAL A 360 24.95 25.81 2.08
C VAL A 360 25.17 24.70 1.08
N THR A 361 25.73 25.04 -0.09
CA THR A 361 26.15 24.05 -1.08
C THR A 361 27.08 23.10 -0.33
N THR A 362 26.57 21.91 0.00
CA THR A 362 27.38 20.87 0.59
C THR A 362 28.52 20.67 -0.38
N THR A 363 29.75 20.86 0.09
CA THR A 363 30.93 20.69 -0.74
C THR A 363 30.85 19.29 -1.33
N GLY A 364 30.68 19.21 -2.65
CA GLY A 364 30.58 17.95 -3.36
C GLY A 364 31.93 17.27 -3.28
N TRP A 365 32.13 16.43 -2.27
CA TRP A 365 33.32 15.62 -2.14
C TRP A 365 33.11 14.33 -2.91
N ASN A 366 34.18 13.83 -3.51
CA ASN A 366 34.23 12.51 -4.11
C ASN A 366 35.44 11.78 -3.56
N VAL A 367 35.37 10.45 -3.49
CA VAL A 367 36.49 9.64 -3.02
C VAL A 367 37.52 9.56 -4.14
N GLN A 368 38.74 9.98 -3.84
CA GLN A 368 39.89 9.62 -4.66
C GLN A 368 40.35 8.22 -4.26
N TRP A 369 40.06 7.25 -5.11
CA TRP A 369 40.39 5.85 -4.83
C TRP A 369 41.90 5.60 -4.93
N PRO A 370 42.50 4.84 -4.00
CA PRO A 370 43.94 4.61 -3.96
C PRO A 370 44.36 3.51 -4.96
N ALA A 371 44.17 3.77 -6.26
CA ALA A 371 44.46 2.80 -7.33
C ALA A 371 45.92 2.34 -7.38
N ALA A 372 46.85 3.14 -6.82
CA ALA A 372 48.27 2.80 -6.72
C ALA A 372 48.65 2.02 -5.45
N ALA A 373 47.70 1.75 -4.53
CA ALA A 373 47.99 1.01 -3.31
C ALA A 373 48.22 -0.48 -3.56
N LEU A 374 49.00 -1.11 -2.68
CA LEU A 374 49.34 -2.53 -2.78
C LEU A 374 48.06 -3.39 -2.73
N ASN A 375 47.89 -4.29 -3.70
CA ASN A 375 46.72 -5.17 -3.82
C ASN A 375 45.37 -4.42 -3.93
N PHE A 376 45.35 -3.23 -4.53
CA PHE A 376 44.10 -2.55 -4.83
C PHE A 376 43.23 -3.41 -5.77
N ARG A 377 41.98 -3.64 -5.37
CA ARG A 377 40.97 -4.30 -6.20
C ARG A 377 39.60 -3.67 -5.95
N GLU A 378 38.86 -3.50 -7.03
CA GLU A 378 37.44 -3.14 -6.94
C GLU A 378 36.62 -4.35 -6.50
N LEU A 379 35.71 -4.12 -5.58
CA LEU A 379 34.79 -5.11 -5.06
C LEU A 379 33.48 -4.98 -5.82
N LYS A 380 33.07 -6.08 -6.46
CA LYS A 380 31.73 -6.17 -7.02
C LYS A 380 30.74 -6.22 -5.86
N ILE A 381 29.87 -5.23 -5.79
CA ILE A 381 28.75 -5.24 -4.84
C ILE A 381 27.76 -6.29 -5.31
N ASP A 382 27.34 -7.17 -4.40
CA ASP A 382 26.35 -8.21 -4.69
C ASP A 382 25.03 -7.59 -5.17
N GLU A 383 24.37 -8.23 -6.12
CA GLU A 383 23.10 -7.74 -6.69
C GLU A 383 21.99 -7.71 -5.63
N GLU A 384 22.03 -8.61 -4.64
CA GLU A 384 21.12 -8.60 -3.50
C GLU A 384 21.31 -7.34 -2.65
N VAL A 385 22.57 -7.00 -2.33
CA VAL A 385 22.91 -5.78 -1.59
C VAL A 385 22.47 -4.54 -2.37
N ARG A 386 22.66 -4.54 -3.69
CA ARG A 386 22.16 -3.47 -4.57
C ARG A 386 20.63 -3.35 -4.54
N ARG A 387 19.92 -4.48 -4.56
CA ARG A 387 18.45 -4.53 -4.49
C ARG A 387 17.90 -4.06 -3.14
N GLN A 388 18.62 -4.34 -2.05
CA GLN A 388 18.24 -3.93 -0.69
C GLN A 388 18.53 -2.43 -0.45
N LEU A 389 19.76 -1.98 -0.71
CA LEU A 389 20.18 -0.60 -0.47
C LEU A 389 19.61 0.40 -1.48
N ARG A 390 19.32 -0.03 -2.71
CA ARG A 390 18.73 0.78 -3.79
C ARG A 390 19.42 2.13 -4.01
N PHE A 391 20.74 2.14 -3.91
CA PHE A 391 21.56 3.31 -4.19
C PHE A 391 21.60 3.61 -5.71
N ASP A 392 21.77 4.88 -6.06
CA ASP A 392 21.96 5.28 -7.44
C ASP A 392 23.39 4.98 -7.91
N GLN A 393 24.38 5.27 -7.05
CA GLN A 393 25.79 5.00 -7.30
C GLN A 393 26.39 4.27 -6.10
N GLY A 394 27.17 3.22 -6.35
CA GLY A 394 27.81 2.42 -5.31
C GLY A 394 29.14 1.87 -5.80
N HIS A 395 30.18 2.05 -5.00
CA HIS A 395 31.53 1.58 -5.28
C HIS A 395 32.13 0.95 -4.03
N GLY A 396 32.77 -0.21 -4.18
CA GLY A 396 33.53 -0.86 -3.12
C GLY A 396 34.96 -1.13 -3.58
N ALA A 397 35.95 -0.99 -2.69
CA ALA A 397 37.33 -1.33 -2.97
C ALA A 397 38.03 -1.88 -1.73
N SER A 398 39.06 -2.72 -1.96
CA SER A 398 39.97 -3.17 -0.91
C SER A 398 41.43 -3.02 -1.33
N TRP A 399 42.30 -2.69 -0.39
CA TRP A 399 43.75 -2.60 -0.58
C TRP A 399 44.48 -2.97 0.70
N THR A 400 45.80 -3.10 0.65
CA THR A 400 46.64 -3.45 1.82
C THR A 400 47.62 -2.34 2.16
N LEU A 401 47.81 -2.12 3.47
CA LEU A 401 48.79 -1.18 4.03
C LEU A 401 49.81 -1.95 4.89
N PRO A 402 51.11 -1.59 4.85
CA PRO A 402 52.09 -2.14 5.77
C PRO A 402 51.84 -1.63 7.20
N ALA A 403 51.81 -2.52 8.20
CA ALA A 403 51.66 -2.08 9.59
C ALA A 403 52.94 -1.37 10.07
N THR A 404 52.78 -0.20 10.66
CA THR A 404 53.85 0.67 11.19
C THR A 404 54.36 0.24 12.58
N SER A 405 54.33 -1.06 12.91
CA SER A 405 54.76 -1.61 14.22
C SER A 405 56.16 -2.28 14.13
N PRO A 406 56.95 -2.35 15.22
CA PRO A 406 58.38 -2.75 15.19
C PRO A 406 58.63 -4.17 14.66
N PRO A 407 59.89 -4.52 14.29
CA PRO A 407 60.24 -5.41 13.18
C PRO A 407 59.95 -6.92 13.37
N SER A 408 59.18 -7.33 14.38
CA SER A 408 58.93 -8.75 14.68
C SER A 408 57.64 -9.32 14.11
N SER A 409 56.78 -8.54 13.43
CA SER A 409 55.64 -9.10 12.69
C SER A 409 55.30 -8.29 11.44
N SER A 410 55.46 -8.90 10.27
CA SER A 410 55.01 -8.39 8.96
C SER A 410 53.48 -8.45 8.86
N LYS A 411 52.77 -7.73 9.73
CA LYS A 411 51.30 -7.64 9.67
C LYS A 411 50.93 -6.67 8.57
N THR A 412 50.24 -7.16 7.54
CA THR A 412 49.60 -6.31 6.53
C THR A 412 48.18 -5.99 6.98
N ILE A 413 47.83 -4.71 7.00
CA ILE A 413 46.47 -4.26 7.31
C ILE A 413 45.67 -4.29 6.01
N THR A 414 44.55 -5.01 5.99
CA THR A 414 43.61 -4.97 4.86
C THR A 414 42.59 -3.87 5.10
N CYS A 415 42.49 -2.92 4.19
CA CYS A 415 41.52 -1.85 4.21
C CYS A 415 40.37 -2.19 3.26
N LEU A 416 39.14 -1.90 3.69
CA LEU A 416 37.93 -1.97 2.88
C LEU A 416 37.22 -0.62 2.95
N LEU A 417 36.74 -0.14 1.81
CA LEU A 417 35.93 1.07 1.73
C LEU A 417 34.77 0.86 0.77
N TYR A 418 33.57 1.20 1.22
CA TYR A 418 32.38 1.27 0.40
C TYR A 418 31.82 2.69 0.41
N LEU A 419 31.43 3.18 -0.76
CA LEU A 419 30.81 4.48 -0.97
C LEU A 419 29.49 4.28 -1.69
N PHE A 420 28.39 4.79 -1.10
CA PHE A 420 27.06 4.76 -1.70
C PHE A 420 26.51 6.18 -1.79
N ARG A 421 25.79 6.46 -2.87
CA ARG A 421 25.14 7.73 -3.12
C ARG A 421 23.70 7.51 -3.58
N TRP A 422 22.79 8.20 -2.92
CA TRP A 422 21.41 8.36 -3.36
C TRP A 422 21.28 9.79 -3.90
N ASN A 423 20.86 9.89 -5.15
CA ASN A 423 20.63 11.17 -5.81
C ASN A 423 19.41 11.86 -5.20
N PRO A 424 19.34 13.20 -5.26
CA PRO A 424 18.17 13.93 -4.79
C PRO A 424 16.89 13.43 -5.48
N GLY A 425 15.90 13.06 -4.69
CA GLY A 425 14.63 12.57 -5.19
C GLY A 425 13.60 12.45 -4.07
N ARG A 426 12.33 12.40 -4.42
CA ARG A 426 11.23 12.36 -3.43
C ARG A 426 11.35 11.22 -2.43
N ASN A 427 11.90 10.08 -2.88
CA ASN A 427 12.07 8.89 -2.04
C ASN A 427 13.53 8.68 -1.60
N SER A 428 14.46 9.61 -1.88
CA SER A 428 15.89 9.37 -1.63
C SER A 428 16.18 9.18 -0.14
N ALA A 429 15.59 10.02 0.72
CA ALA A 429 15.67 9.89 2.17
C ALA A 429 15.04 8.57 2.66
N LEU A 430 13.89 8.19 2.12
CA LEU A 430 13.23 6.92 2.44
C LEU A 430 14.12 5.72 2.05
N LEU A 431 14.71 5.73 0.85
CA LEU A 431 15.59 4.67 0.35
C LEU A 431 16.85 4.52 1.23
N ALA A 432 17.50 5.63 1.56
CA ALA A 432 18.71 5.64 2.37
C ALA A 432 18.48 5.21 3.83
N ASN A 433 17.29 5.48 4.38
CA ASN A 433 16.95 5.16 5.77
C ASN A 433 16.33 3.76 5.95
N LEU A 434 15.72 3.17 4.93
CA LEU A 434 15.12 1.84 5.02
C LEU A 434 16.15 0.73 5.19
N HIS A 435 17.21 0.75 4.36
CA HIS A 435 18.33 -0.18 4.44
C HIS A 435 19.63 0.62 4.45
N ARG A 436 20.36 0.53 5.56
CA ARG A 436 21.59 1.29 5.73
C ARG A 436 22.81 0.42 5.40
N PRO A 437 23.84 0.99 4.75
CA PRO A 437 25.09 0.28 4.48
C PRO A 437 25.74 -0.32 5.73
N ASP A 438 25.66 0.35 6.88
CA ASP A 438 26.21 -0.14 8.15
C ASP A 438 25.51 -1.39 8.71
N VAL A 439 24.34 -1.74 8.16
CA VAL A 439 23.57 -2.94 8.55
C VAL A 439 23.63 -4.02 7.48
N CYS A 440 23.62 -3.61 6.20
CA CYS A 440 23.52 -4.53 5.06
C CYS A 440 24.87 -4.95 4.45
N LEU A 441 25.98 -4.41 4.96
CA LEU A 441 27.34 -4.80 4.55
C LEU A 441 28.07 -5.51 5.70
N PRO A 442 28.99 -6.43 5.37
CA PRO A 442 29.77 -7.17 6.36
C PRO A 442 30.76 -6.31 7.14
#